data_AF-A0A928V6I9-F1
#
_entry.id   AF-A0A928V6I9-F1
#
_cell.length_a   1.000
_cell.length_b   1.000
_cell.length_c   1.000
_cell.angle_alpha   90.00
_cell.angle_beta   90.00
_cell.angle_gamma   90.00
#
_symmetry.space_group_name_H-M   'P 1'
#
loop_
_entity.id
_entity.type
_entity.pdbx_description
1 polymer ?
#
loop_
_entity_poly.entity_id
_entity_poly.type
_entity_poly.pdbx_seq_one_letter_code
_entity_poly.pdbx_strand_id
1 'polypeptide(L)' 'NFNALLPDDFAVIREYLQRRSTLDTRARTDLSLKLARQAKDILGLQELPFQMTPDLFLEAIYLAYQRRI' A
#
# COMPACT_ATOMS: atom_id res chain seq x y z
N ASN A 1 11.05 1.92 7.87
CA ASN A 1 11.38 0.67 8.58
C ASN A 1 10.25 -0.33 8.33
N PHE A 2 10.45 -1.34 7.48
CA PHE A 2 9.37 -2.31 7.14
C PHE A 2 9.01 -3.26 8.28
N ASN A 3 9.75 -3.25 9.40
CA ASN A 3 9.40 -4.01 10.60
C ASN A 3 8.16 -3.46 11.32
N ALA A 4 7.75 -2.22 11.01
CA ALA A 4 6.55 -1.61 11.56
C ALA A 4 5.25 -2.09 10.89
N LEU A 5 5.34 -2.69 9.69
CA LEU A 5 4.16 -3.22 8.99
C LEU A 5 3.80 -4.58 9.59
N LEU A 6 2.66 -4.68 10.27
CA LEU A 6 2.20 -5.93 10.87
C LEU A 6 1.57 -6.85 9.79
N PRO A 7 1.43 -8.16 10.06
CA PRO A 7 0.76 -9.08 9.15
C PRO A 7 -0.66 -8.64 8.76
N ASP A 8 -1.38 -8.00 9.68
CA ASP A 8 -2.75 -7.51 9.43
C ASP A 8 -2.76 -6.28 8.51
N ASP A 9 -1.84 -5.32 8.71
CA ASP A 9 -1.66 -4.18 7.81
C ASP A 9 -1.32 -4.67 6.39
N PHE A 10 -0.46 -5.68 6.30
CA PHE A 10 -0.11 -6.33 5.04
C PHE A 10 -1.30 -7.05 4.40
N ALA A 11 -2.13 -7.74 5.19
CA ALA A 11 -3.31 -8.44 4.68
C ALA A 11 -4.29 -7.49 4.00
N VAL A 12 -4.48 -6.29 4.55
CA VAL A 12 -5.32 -5.23 3.97
C VAL A 12 -4.76 -4.74 2.62
N ILE A 13 -3.44 -4.49 2.55
CA ILE A 13 -2.79 -4.08 1.29
C ILE A 13 -2.94 -5.19 0.23
N ARG A 14 -2.74 -6.45 0.61
CA ARG A 14 -2.92 -7.60 -0.28
C ARG A 14 -4.36 -7.71 -0.80
N GLU A 15 -5.35 -7.60 0.08
CA GLU A 15 -6.78 -7.69 -0.32
C GLU A 15 -7.14 -6.59 -1.32
N TYR A 16 -6.67 -5.36 -1.08
CA TYR A 16 -6.83 -4.26 -2.03
C TYR A 16 -6.22 -4.59 -3.40
N LEU A 17 -4.95 -5.02 -3.43
CA LEU A 17 -4.25 -5.34 -4.69
C LEU A 17 -4.94 -6.46 -5.48
N GLN A 18 -5.51 -7.45 -4.79
CA GLN A 18 -6.25 -8.55 -5.42
C GLN A 18 -7.58 -8.09 -6.05
N ARG A 19 -8.25 -7.11 -5.46
CA ARG A 19 -9.57 -6.63 -5.92
C ARG A 19 -9.51 -5.33 -6.72
N ARG A 20 -8.35 -4.67 -6.84
CA ARG A 20 -8.24 -3.34 -7.48
C ARG A 20 -8.80 -3.28 -8.90
N SER A 21 -8.72 -4.39 -9.64
CA SER A 21 -9.22 -4.49 -11.02
C SER A 21 -10.74 -4.59 -11.13
N THR A 22 -11.43 -4.94 -10.03
CA THR A 22 -12.89 -5.05 -9.99
C THR A 22 -13.57 -3.80 -9.43
N LEU A 23 -12.79 -2.86 -8.90
CA LEU A 23 -13.29 -1.57 -8.40
C LEU A 23 -13.51 -0.61 -9.55
N ASP A 24 -14.55 0.23 -9.44
CA ASP A 24 -14.68 1.38 -10.32
C ASP A 24 -13.53 2.37 -10.07
N THR A 25 -13.30 3.27 -11.04
CA THR A 25 -12.15 4.18 -11.01
C THR A 25 -12.13 5.07 -9.77
N ARG A 26 -13.30 5.53 -9.29
CA ARG A 26 -13.37 6.41 -8.12
C ARG A 26 -13.08 5.64 -6.85
N ALA A 27 -13.72 4.49 -6.66
CA ALA A 27 -13.48 3.63 -5.50
C ALA A 27 -12.02 3.18 -5.42
N ARG A 28 -11.41 2.85 -6.57
CA ARG A 28 -9.99 2.49 -6.65
C ARG A 28 -9.09 3.63 -6.20
N THR A 29 -9.30 4.83 -6.74
CA THR A 29 -8.51 6.02 -6.38
C THR A 29 -8.63 6.37 -4.90
N ASP A 30 -9.84 6.35 -4.35
CA ASP A 30 -10.08 6.70 -2.94
C ASP A 30 -9.44 5.67 -2.00
N LEU A 31 -9.60 4.37 -2.29
CA LEU A 31 -9.02 3.30 -1.49
C LEU A 31 -7.49 3.27 -1.59
N SER A 32 -6.92 3.43 -2.78
CA SER A 32 -5.47 3.43 -2.96
C SER A 32 -4.82 4.61 -2.23
N LEU A 33 -5.42 5.80 -2.30
CA LEU A 33 -4.95 6.97 -1.54
C LEU A 33 -5.02 6.75 -0.03
N LYS A 34 -6.13 6.20 0.48
CA LYS A 34 -6.30 5.92 1.90
C LYS A 34 -5.23 4.95 2.41
N LEU A 35 -5.07 3.83 1.72
CA LEU A 35 -4.11 2.80 2.11
C LEU A 35 -2.67 3.29 1.99
N ALA A 36 -2.34 4.05 0.95
CA ALA A 36 -1.01 4.63 0.79
C ALA A 36 -0.66 5.60 1.93
N ARG A 37 -1.61 6.42 2.39
CA ARG A 37 -1.40 7.29 3.56
C ARG A 37 -1.18 6.48 4.83
N GLN A 38 -2.02 5.48 5.10
CA GLN A 38 -1.86 4.62 6.28
C GLN A 38 -0.51 3.91 6.27
N ALA A 39 -0.10 3.34 5.14
CA ALA A 39 1.19 2.66 5.05
C ALA A 39 2.37 3.64 5.17
N LYS A 40 2.25 4.85 4.62
CA LYS A 40 3.24 5.92 4.81
C LYS A 40 3.42 6.25 6.29
N ASP A 41 2.32 6.40 7.03
CA ASP A 41 2.33 6.71 8.46
C ASP A 41 2.96 5.58 9.28
N ILE A 42 2.58 4.32 9.01
CA ILE A 42 3.14 3.12 9.67
C ILE A 42 4.66 3.02 9.43
N LEU A 43 5.11 3.28 8.20
CA LEU A 43 6.51 3.16 7.82
C LEU A 43 7.38 4.35 8.27
N GLY A 44 6.75 5.41 8.80
CA GLY A 44 7.40 6.65 9.22
C GLY A 44 8.00 7.45 8.07
N LEU A 45 7.43 7.34 6.87
CA LEU A 45 7.93 8.03 5.69
C LEU A 45 7.42 9.47 5.68
N GLN A 46 8.30 10.47 5.72
CA GLN A 46 7.88 11.89 5.67
C GLN A 46 7.29 12.27 4.31
N GLU A 47 7.83 11.73 3.23
CA GLU A 47 7.38 11.96 1.85
C GLU A 47 7.39 10.65 1.06
N LEU A 48 6.48 10.53 0.08
CA LEU A 48 6.51 9.42 -0.86
C LEU A 48 7.70 9.66 -1.81
N PRO A 49 8.68 8.73 -1.93
CA PRO A 49 9.77 8.91 -2.88
C PRO A 49 9.20 8.95 -4.31
N PHE A 50 9.46 10.06 -5.02
CA PHE A 50 9.28 10.34 -6.46
C PHE A 50 8.05 9.77 -7.18
N GLN A 51 7.15 10.64 -7.68
CA GLN A 51 6.15 10.39 -8.75
C GLN A 51 5.48 8.99 -8.81
N MET A 52 5.28 8.32 -7.67
CA MET A 52 4.59 7.04 -7.63
C MET A 52 3.10 7.27 -7.41
N THR A 53 2.27 6.58 -8.18
CA THR A 53 0.84 6.49 -7.87
C THR A 53 0.64 5.73 -6.57
N PRO A 54 -0.47 5.96 -5.84
CA PRO A 54 -0.76 5.21 -4.63
C PRO A 54 -0.79 3.69 -4.86
N ASP A 55 -1.29 3.24 -6.02
CA ASP A 55 -1.26 1.84 -6.45
C ASP A 55 0.16 1.28 -6.55
N LEU A 56 1.07 2.01 -7.21
CA LEU A 56 2.46 1.57 -7.38
C LEU A 56 3.20 1.54 -6.04
N PHE A 57 2.92 2.50 -5.16
CA PHE A 57 3.48 2.52 -3.82
C PHE A 57 3.03 1.31 -2.99
N LEU A 58 1.74 0.98 -3.00
CA LEU A 58 1.19 -0.19 -2.30
C LEU A 58 1.76 -1.51 -2.84
N GLU A 59 1.94 -1.61 -4.16
CA GLU A 59 2.58 -2.76 -4.81
C GLU A 59 4.05 -2.90 -4.40
N ALA A 60 4.79 -1.80 -4.32
CA ALA A 60 6.17 -1.81 -3.84
C ALA A 60 6.28 -2.26 -2.38
N ILE A 61 5.38 -1.81 -1.50
CA ILE A 61 5.31 -2.28 -0.11
C ILE A 61 5.02 -3.78 -0.06
N TYR A 62 4.06 -4.25 -0.86
CA TYR A 62 3.68 -5.65 -0.91
C TYR A 62 4.86 -6.54 -1.30
N LEU A 63 5.60 -6.17 -2.36
CA LEU A 63 6.80 -6.89 -2.80
C LEU A 63 7.92 -6.84 -1.76
N ALA A 64 8.15 -5.69 -1.13
CA ALA A 64 9.17 -5.54 -0.09
C ALA A 64 8.87 -6.42 1.13
N TYR A 65 7.60 -6.50 1.55
CA TYR A 65 7.17 -7.35 2.65
C TYR A 65 7.29 -8.84 2.30
N GLN A 66 6.88 -9.25 1.09
CA GLN A 66 7.02 -10.65 0.65
C GLN A 66 8.48 -11.12 0.65
N ARG A 67 9.44 -10.27 0.26
CA ARG A 67 10.87 -10.62 0.22
C ARG A 67 11.51 -10.73 1.60
N ARG A 68 10.86 -10.24 2.65
CA ARG A 68 11.32 -10.38 4.04
C ARG A 68 10.97 -11.76 4.62
N ILE A 69 9.95 -12.41 4.08
CA ILE A 69 9.44 -13.72 4.52
C ILE A 69 10.14 -14.82 3.75
#